data_AF-A0A6P0T1D2-F1
#
_entry.id   AF-A0A6P0T1D2-F1
#
_cell.length_a   1.000
_cell.length_b   1.000
_cell.length_c   1.000
_cell.angle_alpha   90.00
_cell.angle_beta   90.00
_cell.angle_gamma   90.00
#
_symmetry.space_group_name_H-M   'P 1'
#
loop_
_entity.id
_entity.type
_entity.pdbx_description
1 polymer ?
#
loop_
_entity_poly.entity_id
_entity_poly.type
_entity_poly.pdbx_seq_one_letter_code
_entity_poly.pdbx_strand_id
1 'polypeptide(L)'
;MAAYSLKTGRWANQNIAALITRQMPQQQTDSKKVETLTKQPDEGLQQGIAKWAEQERGKRINYVPPEFRGKYIEEVELKTPQKVIALTFDDGPWPKMTNDVLHILKKYNVKATFFVVGRNVYLYPEELKKIVDHGHALGNHSWNHSYYYHNSLAAAKEIDNTTARIYKTINVKTSLFRPPGGIMNNGLVAYARKKNYVIVKWSADS
;
A
#
# COMPACT_ATOMS: atom_id res chain seq x y z
N MET A 1 -22.85 -20.56 -18.77
CA MET A 1 -21.57 -19.86 -18.54
C MET A 1 -20.78 -20.65 -17.51
N ALA A 2 -19.59 -21.14 -17.88
CA ALA A 2 -18.83 -22.08 -17.06
C ALA A 2 -18.10 -21.36 -15.92
N ALA A 3 -18.34 -21.81 -14.69
CA ALA A 3 -17.64 -21.38 -13.49
C ALA A 3 -16.41 -22.26 -13.26
N TYR A 4 -15.21 -21.67 -13.22
CA TYR A 4 -14.02 -22.36 -12.73
C TYR A 4 -13.67 -21.86 -11.33
N SER A 5 -13.97 -22.70 -10.35
CA SER A 5 -13.51 -22.60 -8.97
C SER A 5 -12.10 -23.20 -8.88
N LEU A 6 -11.08 -22.35 -8.71
CA LEU A 6 -9.72 -22.79 -8.41
C LEU A 6 -9.50 -22.70 -6.91
N LYS A 7 -9.46 -23.87 -6.27
CA LYS A 7 -8.98 -24.10 -4.89
C LYS A 7 -7.53 -23.62 -4.78
N THR A 8 -7.30 -22.39 -4.37
CA THR A 8 -5.98 -21.83 -4.09
C THR A 8 -5.52 -22.20 -2.68
N GLY A 9 -4.92 -23.38 -2.53
CA GLY A 9 -4.37 -23.82 -1.24
C GLY A 9 -3.05 -24.59 -1.27
N ARG A 10 -2.55 -25.02 -2.44
CA ARG A 10 -1.29 -25.81 -2.51
C ARG A 10 -0.30 -25.39 -3.60
N TRP A 11 -0.68 -24.52 -4.53
CA TRP A 11 0.17 -24.13 -5.67
C TRP A 11 1.12 -22.94 -5.41
N ALA A 12 0.88 -22.13 -4.37
CA ALA A 12 1.73 -20.97 -4.08
C ALA A 12 3.11 -21.35 -3.53
N ASN A 13 3.22 -22.45 -2.76
CA ASN A 13 4.48 -22.82 -2.10
C ASN A 13 5.51 -23.45 -3.04
N GLN A 14 5.10 -24.13 -4.11
CA GLN A 14 6.05 -24.78 -5.03
C GLN A 14 6.73 -23.80 -6.00
N ASN A 15 6.05 -22.70 -6.36
CA ASN A 15 6.60 -21.72 -7.29
C ASN A 15 7.55 -20.71 -6.63
N ILE A 16 7.39 -20.42 -5.34
CA ILE A 16 8.28 -19.48 -4.63
C ILE A 16 9.67 -20.10 -4.41
N ALA A 17 9.75 -21.39 -4.06
CA ALA A 17 11.03 -22.10 -3.94
C ALA A 17 11.80 -22.18 -5.28
N ALA A 18 11.08 -22.37 -6.40
CA ALA A 18 11.67 -22.41 -7.74
C ALA A 18 12.20 -21.05 -8.22
N LEU A 19 11.56 -19.94 -7.80
CA LEU A 19 11.99 -18.57 -8.12
C LEU A 19 13.22 -18.13 -7.30
N ILE A 20 13.30 -18.52 -6.02
CA ILE A 20 14.46 -18.21 -5.15
C ILE A 20 15.74 -18.88 -5.66
N THR A 21 15.64 -20.08 -6.24
CA THR A 21 16.81 -20.81 -6.76
C THR A 21 17.43 -20.16 -8.02
N ARG A 22 16.68 -19.35 -8.77
CA ARG A 22 17.15 -18.74 -10.03
C ARG A 22 17.88 -17.40 -9.87
N GLN A 23 17.90 -16.78 -8.69
CA GLN A 23 18.42 -15.41 -8.50
C GLN A 23 19.59 -15.29 -7.51
N MET A 24 20.15 -16.40 -7.02
CA MET A 24 21.38 -16.37 -6.23
C MET A 24 22.63 -16.38 -7.13
N PRO A 25 23.74 -15.70 -6.76
CA PRO A 25 25.00 -15.78 -7.50
C PRO A 25 25.47 -17.24 -7.56
N GLN A 26 25.79 -17.74 -8.75
CA GLN A 26 26.36 -19.08 -8.88
C GLN A 26 27.74 -19.13 -8.23
N GLN A 27 27.82 -19.62 -7.00
CA GLN A 27 29.04 -20.22 -6.48
C GLN A 27 28.96 -21.73 -6.73
N GLN A 28 29.94 -22.23 -7.48
CA GLN A 28 30.19 -23.66 -7.68
C GLN A 28 30.24 -24.38 -6.34
N THR A 29 29.39 -25.39 -6.12
CA THR A 29 29.72 -26.50 -5.21
C THR A 29 29.06 -27.80 -5.66
N ASP A 30 29.94 -28.77 -5.96
CA ASP A 30 29.84 -30.24 -5.94
C ASP A 30 28.48 -30.96 -5.90
N SER A 31 28.42 -31.99 -6.74
CA SER A 31 27.32 -32.92 -7.04
C SER A 31 26.85 -33.84 -5.89
N LYS A 32 27.22 -33.57 -4.64
CA LYS A 32 26.80 -34.37 -3.46
C LYS A 32 25.65 -33.77 -2.63
N LYS A 33 25.03 -32.66 -3.05
CA LYS A 33 24.02 -31.93 -2.23
C LYS A 33 22.58 -31.96 -2.75
N VAL A 34 22.24 -32.88 -3.65
CA VAL A 34 20.90 -32.97 -4.26
C VAL A 34 19.88 -33.68 -3.33
N GLU A 35 20.32 -34.30 -2.23
CA GLU A 35 19.45 -35.11 -1.36
C GLU A 35 18.66 -34.31 -0.30
N THR A 36 18.77 -32.97 -0.28
CA THR A 36 18.13 -32.12 0.76
C THR A 36 16.83 -31.41 0.36
N LEU A 37 16.29 -31.65 -0.84
CA LEU A 37 15.10 -30.92 -1.35
C LEU A 37 13.72 -31.43 -0.84
N THR A 38 13.68 -32.32 0.14
CA THR A 38 12.43 -32.87 0.71
C THR A 38 12.13 -32.42 2.14
N LYS A 39 13.00 -31.64 2.78
CA LYS A 39 12.76 -31.14 4.15
C LYS A 39 11.92 -29.86 4.11
N GLN A 40 10.91 -29.76 4.98
CA GLN A 40 10.19 -28.51 5.17
C GLN A 40 11.20 -27.40 5.51
N PRO A 41 11.02 -26.19 4.95
CA PRO A 41 11.91 -25.07 5.25
C PRO A 41 11.96 -24.84 6.76
N ASP A 42 13.17 -24.71 7.31
CA ASP A 42 13.33 -24.40 8.72
C ASP A 42 12.69 -23.05 9.09
N GLU A 43 12.46 -22.82 10.38
CA GLU A 43 11.79 -21.61 10.86
C GLU A 43 12.51 -20.32 10.42
N GLY A 44 13.85 -20.36 10.30
CA GLY A 44 14.65 -19.22 9.85
C GLY A 44 14.37 -18.85 8.40
N LEU A 45 14.31 -19.86 7.52
CA LEU A 45 13.98 -19.68 6.10
C LEU A 45 12.52 -19.24 5.93
N GLN A 46 11.59 -19.79 6.70
CA GLN A 46 10.19 -19.35 6.69
C GLN A 46 10.03 -17.88 7.10
N GLN A 47 10.70 -17.46 8.17
CA GLN A 47 10.72 -16.07 8.62
C GLN A 47 11.38 -15.15 7.58
N GLY A 48 12.44 -15.60 6.91
CA GLY A 48 13.11 -14.86 5.84
C GLY A 48 12.20 -14.63 4.62
N ILE A 49 11.49 -15.66 4.17
CA ILE A 49 10.53 -15.56 3.06
C ILE A 49 9.35 -14.66 3.43
N ALA A 50 8.82 -14.76 4.65
CA ALA A 50 7.72 -13.92 5.12
C ALA A 50 8.12 -12.43 5.16
N LYS A 51 9.29 -12.11 5.72
CA LYS A 51 9.82 -10.72 5.75
C LYS A 51 10.05 -10.18 4.35
N TRP A 52 10.60 -10.97 3.43
CA TRP A 52 10.80 -10.57 2.04
C TRP A 52 9.46 -10.31 1.32
N ALA A 53 8.50 -11.22 1.47
CA ALA A 53 7.19 -11.08 0.85
C ALA A 53 6.44 -9.84 1.36
N GLU A 54 6.53 -9.53 2.66
CA GLU A 54 5.96 -8.33 3.26
C GLU A 54 6.60 -7.04 2.70
N GLN A 55 7.94 -7.02 2.56
CA GLN A 55 8.66 -5.89 1.97
C GLN A 55 8.29 -5.67 0.49
N GLU A 56 8.24 -6.73 -0.31
CA GLU A 56 7.88 -6.63 -1.73
C GLU A 56 6.41 -6.28 -1.94
N ARG A 57 5.53 -6.77 -1.06
CA ARG A 57 4.12 -6.39 -1.05
C ARG A 57 3.94 -4.88 -0.84
N GLY A 58 4.61 -4.31 0.16
CA GLY A 58 4.59 -2.88 0.43
C GLY A 58 5.10 -2.04 -0.75
N LYS A 59 6.15 -2.50 -1.42
CA LYS A 59 6.71 -1.83 -2.61
C LYS A 59 5.77 -1.84 -3.80
N ARG A 60 5.05 -2.94 -4.04
CA ARG A 60 4.15 -3.07 -5.21
C ARG A 60 2.83 -2.34 -5.02
N ILE A 61 2.25 -2.36 -3.82
CA ILE A 61 0.93 -1.79 -3.55
C ILE A 61 0.93 -0.26 -3.65
N ASN A 62 2.03 0.41 -3.26
CA ASN A 62 2.13 1.88 -3.25
C ASN A 62 3.18 2.42 -4.23
N TYR A 63 3.48 1.67 -5.29
CA TYR A 63 4.38 2.15 -6.33
C TYR A 63 3.76 3.35 -7.05
N VAL A 64 4.50 4.44 -7.09
CA VAL A 64 4.16 5.65 -7.86
C VAL A 64 5.14 5.79 -9.01
N PRO A 65 4.67 5.79 -10.27
CA PRO A 65 5.50 6.07 -11.43
C PRO A 65 6.19 7.45 -11.32
N PRO A 66 7.50 7.56 -11.66
CA PRO A 66 8.26 8.81 -11.51
C PRO A 66 7.60 10.03 -12.14
N GLU A 67 6.91 9.87 -13.26
CA GLU A 67 6.23 10.92 -14.00
C GLU A 67 5.07 11.58 -13.23
N PHE A 68 4.55 10.96 -12.17
CA PHE A 68 3.52 11.54 -11.31
C PHE A 68 4.08 12.21 -10.05
N ARG A 69 5.35 11.99 -9.71
CA ARG A 69 5.93 12.50 -8.45
C ARG A 69 5.96 14.02 -8.42
N GLY A 70 5.51 14.60 -7.31
CA GLY A 70 5.42 16.06 -7.14
C GLY A 70 4.34 16.73 -7.99
N LYS A 71 3.50 15.94 -8.70
CA LYS A 71 2.40 16.43 -9.52
C LYS A 71 1.06 16.30 -8.80
N TYR A 72 0.10 17.01 -9.35
CA TYR A 72 -1.31 16.91 -9.00
C TYR A 72 -2.00 16.00 -9.99
N ILE A 73 -2.88 15.13 -9.51
CA ILE A 73 -3.76 14.33 -10.34
C ILE A 73 -5.18 14.47 -9.83
N GLU A 74 -6.10 14.71 -10.75
CA GLU A 74 -7.54 14.72 -10.52
C GLU A 74 -8.20 13.64 -11.37
N GLU A 75 -7.69 13.48 -12.59
CA GLU A 75 -7.98 12.40 -13.51
C GLU A 75 -6.70 11.96 -14.23
N VAL A 76 -6.66 10.72 -14.71
CA VAL A 76 -5.57 10.19 -15.54
C VAL A 76 -6.18 9.48 -16.72
N GLU A 77 -5.80 9.90 -17.93
CA GLU A 77 -6.15 9.17 -19.14
C GLU A 77 -5.31 7.88 -19.22
N LEU A 78 -6.00 6.74 -19.20
CA LEU A 78 -5.37 5.44 -19.28
C LEU A 78 -5.45 4.93 -20.72
N LYS A 79 -4.31 4.51 -21.27
CA LYS A 79 -4.23 3.87 -22.60
C LYS A 79 -4.76 2.44 -22.54
N THR A 80 -6.06 2.31 -22.35
CA THR A 80 -6.80 1.05 -22.27
C THR A 80 -8.16 1.20 -22.95
N PRO A 81 -8.65 0.19 -23.67
CA PRO A 81 -10.01 0.20 -24.22
C PRO A 81 -11.09 0.02 -23.13
N GLN A 82 -10.70 -0.31 -21.90
CA GLN A 82 -11.62 -0.56 -20.79
C GLN A 82 -12.01 0.75 -20.09
N LYS A 83 -13.30 0.89 -19.76
CA LYS A 83 -13.75 1.95 -18.84
C LYS A 83 -13.34 1.58 -17.43
N VAL A 84 -12.58 2.46 -16.79
CA VAL A 84 -11.96 2.23 -15.48
C VAL A 84 -12.24 3.40 -14.54
N ILE A 85 -12.45 3.08 -13.27
CA ILE A 85 -12.58 4.05 -12.19
C ILE A 85 -11.65 3.63 -11.05
N ALA A 86 -11.19 4.59 -10.26
CA ALA A 86 -10.41 4.35 -9.05
C ALA A 86 -11.25 4.72 -7.82
N LEU A 87 -11.58 3.73 -6.99
CA LEU A 87 -12.25 3.99 -5.72
C LEU A 87 -11.22 4.43 -4.68
N THR A 88 -11.52 5.54 -4.00
CA THR A 88 -10.68 6.09 -2.93
C THR A 88 -11.52 6.42 -1.72
N PHE A 89 -10.99 6.19 -0.52
CA PHE A 89 -11.67 6.46 0.75
C PHE A 89 -10.76 7.28 1.66
N ASP A 90 -11.30 8.33 2.25
CA ASP A 90 -10.57 9.25 3.12
C ASP A 90 -10.89 9.00 4.60
N ASP A 91 -10.23 9.75 5.48
CA ASP A 91 -10.49 9.87 6.93
C ASP A 91 -10.31 8.64 7.81
N GLY A 92 -10.10 7.46 7.23
CA GLY A 92 -9.84 6.24 7.97
C GLY A 92 -8.44 6.14 8.61
N PRO A 93 -8.12 5.01 9.26
CA PRO A 93 -9.02 3.88 9.47
C PRO A 93 -9.93 4.06 10.70
N TRP A 94 -11.15 3.51 10.64
CA TRP A 94 -12.10 3.45 11.74
C TRP A 94 -12.62 2.01 11.90
N PRO A 95 -12.66 1.43 13.13
CA PRO A 95 -12.99 0.02 13.31
C PRO A 95 -14.27 -0.44 12.62
N LYS A 96 -15.38 0.28 12.77
CA LYS A 96 -16.63 -0.15 12.11
C LYS A 96 -16.60 0.13 10.60
N MET A 97 -16.46 1.40 10.23
CA MET A 97 -16.63 1.86 8.85
C MET A 97 -15.61 1.21 7.90
N THR A 98 -14.33 1.13 8.31
CA THR A 98 -13.30 0.52 7.48
C THR A 98 -13.57 -0.96 7.25
N ASN A 99 -14.00 -1.71 8.26
CA ASN A 99 -14.33 -3.14 8.07
C ASN A 99 -15.55 -3.34 7.16
N ASP A 100 -16.58 -2.50 7.27
CA ASP A 100 -17.76 -2.55 6.39
C ASP A 100 -17.35 -2.32 4.93
N VAL A 101 -16.52 -1.31 4.66
CA VAL A 101 -15.97 -1.04 3.31
C VAL A 101 -15.12 -2.20 2.81
N LEU A 102 -14.18 -2.72 3.63
CA LEU A 102 -13.32 -3.84 3.27
C LEU A 102 -14.14 -5.10 2.93
N HIS A 103 -15.23 -5.35 3.67
CA HIS A 103 -16.13 -6.46 3.38
C HIS A 103 -16.79 -6.33 2.00
N ILE A 104 -17.30 -5.14 1.67
CA ILE A 104 -17.91 -4.86 0.36
C ILE A 104 -16.88 -4.99 -0.76
N LEU A 105 -15.71 -4.36 -0.61
CA LEU A 105 -14.64 -4.45 -1.62
C LEU A 105 -14.21 -5.90 -1.85
N LYS A 106 -14.09 -6.70 -0.78
CA LYS A 106 -13.80 -8.14 -0.88
C LYS A 106 -14.91 -8.90 -1.60
N LYS A 107 -16.18 -8.64 -1.27
CA LYS A 107 -17.34 -9.29 -1.90
C LYS A 107 -17.35 -9.11 -3.42
N TYR A 108 -16.97 -7.93 -3.89
CA TYR A 108 -16.93 -7.60 -5.32
C TYR A 108 -15.54 -7.77 -5.96
N ASN A 109 -14.55 -8.27 -5.22
CA ASN A 109 -13.16 -8.41 -5.66
C ASN A 109 -12.56 -7.11 -6.23
N VAL A 110 -12.86 -5.97 -5.58
CA VAL A 110 -12.39 -4.64 -5.98
C VAL A 110 -11.22 -4.21 -5.09
N LYS A 111 -10.21 -3.55 -5.69
CA LYS A 111 -9.13 -2.86 -4.97
C LYS A 111 -9.40 -1.35 -4.96
N ALA A 112 -8.87 -0.70 -3.94
CA ALA A 112 -9.11 0.72 -3.65
C ALA A 112 -7.87 1.32 -2.98
N THR A 113 -7.84 2.64 -2.89
CA THR A 113 -6.82 3.40 -2.15
C THR A 113 -7.44 4.06 -0.93
N PHE A 114 -6.83 3.89 0.23
CA PHE A 114 -7.28 4.52 1.48
C PHE A 114 -6.32 5.65 1.86
N PHE A 115 -6.79 6.89 1.86
CA PHE A 115 -6.05 8.04 2.39
C PHE A 115 -6.30 8.12 3.90
N VAL A 116 -5.30 7.69 4.68
CA VAL A 116 -5.45 7.51 6.12
C VAL A 116 -4.93 8.71 6.92
N VAL A 117 -5.65 9.04 7.99
CA VAL A 117 -5.28 10.09 8.95
C VAL A 117 -4.35 9.50 10.00
N GLY A 118 -3.22 10.18 10.25
CA GLY A 118 -2.15 9.68 11.13
C GLY A 118 -2.61 9.37 12.55
N ARG A 119 -3.46 10.20 13.15
CA ARG A 119 -4.06 9.93 14.47
C ARG A 119 -4.92 8.66 14.48
N ASN A 120 -5.65 8.38 13.41
CA ASN A 120 -6.48 7.20 13.32
C ASN A 120 -5.64 5.94 13.17
N VAL A 121 -4.52 6.01 12.44
CA VAL A 121 -3.52 4.93 12.42
C VAL A 121 -2.86 4.74 13.81
N TYR A 122 -2.70 5.83 14.57
CA TYR A 122 -2.21 5.74 15.94
C TYR A 122 -3.16 4.95 16.84
N LEU A 123 -4.45 5.28 16.79
CA LEU A 123 -5.49 4.67 17.62
C LEU A 123 -5.88 3.26 17.16
N TYR A 124 -5.88 3.01 15.86
CA TYR A 124 -6.41 1.77 15.25
C TYR A 124 -5.40 1.11 14.31
N PRO A 125 -4.20 0.70 14.81
CA PRO A 125 -3.16 0.09 13.97
C PRO A 125 -3.59 -1.22 13.32
N GLU A 126 -4.46 -2.00 13.98
CA GLU A 126 -4.96 -3.26 13.43
C GLU A 126 -5.86 -3.06 12.20
N GLU A 127 -6.58 -1.93 12.14
CA GLU A 127 -7.39 -1.62 10.97
C GLU A 127 -6.54 -1.23 9.76
N LEU A 128 -5.41 -0.53 9.99
CA LEU A 128 -4.44 -0.27 8.93
C LEU A 128 -3.85 -1.58 8.37
N LYS A 129 -3.50 -2.52 9.25
CA LYS A 129 -3.01 -3.86 8.83
C LYS A 129 -4.03 -4.56 7.96
N LYS A 130 -5.31 -4.59 8.36
CA LYS A 130 -6.39 -5.19 7.56
C LYS A 130 -6.51 -4.57 6.17
N ILE A 131 -6.39 -3.24 6.04
CA ILE A 131 -6.43 -2.57 4.72
C ILE A 131 -5.35 -3.15 3.80
N VAL A 132 -4.10 -3.23 4.29
CA VAL A 132 -2.99 -3.75 3.50
C VAL A 132 -3.11 -5.26 3.28
N ASP A 133 -3.57 -6.01 4.28
CA ASP A 133 -3.79 -7.45 4.23
C ASP A 133 -4.84 -7.87 3.20
N HIS A 134 -5.82 -7.00 2.93
CA HIS A 134 -6.77 -7.18 1.84
C HIS A 134 -6.25 -6.67 0.49
N GLY A 135 -5.02 -6.14 0.43
CA GLY A 135 -4.32 -5.76 -0.80
C GLY A 135 -4.70 -4.38 -1.34
N HIS A 136 -5.17 -3.48 -0.48
CA HIS A 136 -5.51 -2.11 -0.84
C HIS A 136 -4.29 -1.18 -0.71
N ALA A 137 -4.28 -0.13 -1.53
CA ALA A 137 -3.25 0.90 -1.47
C ALA A 137 -3.51 1.90 -0.35
N LEU A 138 -2.46 2.59 0.07
CA LEU A 138 -2.51 3.62 1.10
C LEU A 138 -2.03 4.96 0.56
N GLY A 139 -2.71 6.02 0.96
CA GLY A 139 -2.26 7.40 0.85
C GLY A 139 -2.21 8.07 2.21
N ASN A 140 -1.50 9.18 2.29
CA ASN A 140 -1.40 10.03 3.47
C ASN A 140 -2.50 11.10 3.44
N HIS A 141 -3.24 11.25 4.54
CA HIS A 141 -4.29 12.26 4.68
C HIS A 141 -4.06 13.23 5.85
N SER A 142 -2.81 13.61 6.07
CA SER A 142 -2.34 14.42 7.21
C SER A 142 -2.48 13.72 8.57
N TRP A 143 -2.00 14.36 9.64
CA TRP A 143 -2.00 13.78 10.98
C TRP A 143 -3.31 14.06 11.72
N ASN A 144 -3.79 15.30 11.65
CA ASN A 144 -4.95 15.79 12.38
C ASN A 144 -6.18 16.08 11.52
N HIS A 145 -6.08 15.99 10.19
CA HIS A 145 -7.15 16.45 9.29
C HIS A 145 -7.51 17.94 9.51
N SER A 146 -6.48 18.79 9.52
CA SER A 146 -6.60 20.23 9.77
C SER A 146 -6.80 21.03 8.47
N TYR A 147 -7.66 22.03 8.53
CA TYR A 147 -7.90 22.98 7.43
C TYR A 147 -7.10 24.28 7.56
N TYR A 148 -6.50 24.55 8.72
CA TYR A 148 -5.78 25.81 8.99
C TYR A 148 -4.50 25.93 8.17
N TYR A 149 -3.98 27.17 8.08
CA TYR A 149 -2.67 27.41 7.49
C TYR A 149 -1.56 26.74 8.30
N HIS A 150 -0.64 26.09 7.59
CA HIS A 150 0.54 25.43 8.13
C HIS A 150 1.80 26.05 7.53
N ASN A 151 2.67 26.59 8.38
CA ASN A 151 4.05 26.85 7.98
C ASN A 151 4.80 25.53 7.73
N SER A 152 6.01 25.61 7.18
CA SER A 152 6.81 24.42 6.81
C SER A 152 7.01 23.42 7.94
N LEU A 153 7.19 23.87 9.19
CA LEU A 153 7.38 22.98 10.34
C LEU A 153 6.06 22.29 10.73
N ALA A 154 4.96 23.02 10.73
CA ALA A 154 3.64 22.46 10.99
C ALA A 154 3.23 21.45 9.91
N ALA A 155 3.48 21.77 8.63
CA ALA A 155 3.20 20.86 7.51
C ALA A 155 4.05 19.58 7.57
N ALA A 156 5.31 19.69 7.99
CA ALA A 156 6.15 18.52 8.26
C ALA A 156 5.55 17.62 9.34
N LYS A 157 5.06 18.19 10.46
CA LYS A 157 4.41 17.42 11.52
C LYS A 157 3.15 16.71 11.03
N GLU A 158 2.38 17.31 10.14
CA GLU A 158 1.17 16.70 9.58
C GLU A 158 1.49 15.53 8.64
N ILE A 159 2.47 15.70 7.74
CA ILE A 159 2.75 14.73 6.67
C ILE A 159 3.77 13.67 7.12
N ASP A 160 4.89 14.07 7.70
CA ASP A 160 5.98 13.15 8.04
C ASP A 160 5.60 12.26 9.23
N ASN A 161 4.89 12.76 10.24
CA ASN A 161 4.44 11.91 11.36
C ASN A 161 3.46 10.83 10.90
N THR A 162 2.55 11.18 10.00
CA THR A 162 1.60 10.22 9.42
C THR A 162 2.33 9.14 8.65
N THR A 163 3.30 9.53 7.81
CA THR A 163 4.13 8.59 7.04
C THR A 163 4.97 7.69 7.96
N ALA A 164 5.59 8.27 8.99
CA ALA A 164 6.37 7.52 9.98
C ALA A 164 5.47 6.54 10.75
N ARG A 165 4.23 6.94 11.06
CA ARG A 165 3.28 6.08 11.77
C ARG A 165 2.80 4.92 10.90
N ILE A 166 2.47 5.16 9.63
CA ILE A 166 2.16 4.09 8.66
C ILE A 166 3.34 3.11 8.59
N TYR A 167 4.55 3.63 8.36
CA TYR A 167 5.75 2.81 8.23
C TYR A 167 6.04 1.99 9.49
N LYS A 168 5.92 2.58 10.68
CA LYS A 168 6.10 1.85 11.95
C LYS A 168 5.05 0.75 12.15
N THR A 169 3.85 0.90 11.60
CA THR A 169 2.75 -0.05 11.84
C THR A 169 2.82 -1.26 10.92
N ILE A 170 3.25 -1.08 9.67
CA ILE A 170 3.14 -2.11 8.61
C ILE A 170 4.36 -2.18 7.68
N ASN A 171 5.43 -1.42 7.95
CA ASN A 171 6.65 -1.37 7.12
C ASN A 171 6.39 -0.95 5.65
N VAL A 172 5.30 -0.22 5.39
CA VAL A 172 4.94 0.29 4.07
C VAL A 172 5.21 1.78 3.98
N LYS A 173 5.74 2.22 2.84
CA LYS A 173 5.87 3.63 2.48
C LYS A 173 4.81 3.99 1.43
N THR A 174 4.32 5.22 1.48
CA THR A 174 3.46 5.79 0.44
C THR A 174 3.99 7.16 0.03
N SER A 175 3.84 7.46 -1.26
CA SER A 175 4.10 8.79 -1.83
C SER A 175 2.82 9.38 -2.42
N LEU A 176 1.65 8.88 -2.02
CA LEU A 176 0.36 9.49 -2.33
C LEU A 176 -0.05 10.37 -1.16
N PHE A 177 -0.50 11.58 -1.45
CA PHE A 177 -1.07 12.50 -0.47
C PHE A 177 -2.36 13.08 -1.02
N ARG A 178 -3.38 13.17 -0.18
CA ARG A 178 -4.59 13.93 -0.46
C ARG A 178 -4.76 14.99 0.64
N PRO A 179 -4.89 16.28 0.31
CA PRO A 179 -5.10 17.30 1.32
C PRO A 179 -6.50 17.18 1.94
N PRO A 180 -6.64 17.29 3.27
CA PRO A 180 -7.93 17.42 3.96
C PRO A 180 -8.83 18.46 3.29
N GLY A 181 -10.07 18.07 3.00
CA GLY A 181 -11.07 18.93 2.34
C GLY A 181 -10.68 19.43 0.93
N GLY A 182 -9.65 18.84 0.30
CA GLY A 182 -9.15 19.31 -0.99
C GLY A 182 -8.42 20.65 -0.95
N ILE A 183 -8.02 21.15 0.23
CA ILE A 183 -7.45 22.49 0.39
C ILE A 183 -6.02 22.55 -0.17
N MET A 184 -5.82 23.38 -1.19
CA MET A 184 -4.58 23.43 -1.97
C MET A 184 -3.55 24.45 -1.46
N ASN A 185 -3.97 25.41 -0.65
CA ASN A 185 -3.22 26.62 -0.32
C ASN A 185 -2.98 26.81 1.20
N ASN A 186 -3.13 25.77 2.02
CA ASN A 186 -2.87 25.82 3.46
C ASN A 186 -1.43 25.40 3.84
N GLY A 187 -0.52 25.26 2.88
CA GLY A 187 0.88 24.90 3.11
C GLY A 187 1.18 23.39 3.09
N LEU A 188 0.19 22.52 3.33
CA LEU A 188 0.39 21.06 3.28
C LEU A 188 0.80 20.58 1.89
N VAL A 189 0.08 21.04 0.87
CA VAL A 189 0.36 20.69 -0.53
C VAL A 189 1.75 21.14 -0.98
N ALA A 190 2.15 22.36 -0.62
CA ALA A 190 3.48 22.88 -0.94
C ALA A 190 4.57 22.01 -0.33
N TYR A 191 4.39 21.60 0.94
CA TYR A 191 5.29 20.68 1.62
C TYR A 191 5.33 19.30 0.98
N ALA A 192 4.16 18.70 0.72
CA ALA A 192 4.02 17.38 0.10
C ALA A 192 4.73 17.31 -1.27
N ARG A 193 4.58 18.35 -2.10
CA ARG A 193 5.28 18.42 -3.39
C ARG A 193 6.78 18.52 -3.27
N LYS A 194 7.30 19.31 -2.33
CA LYS A 194 8.74 19.38 -2.04
C LYS A 194 9.31 18.01 -1.66
N LYS A 195 8.47 17.13 -1.11
CA LYS A 195 8.81 15.75 -0.71
C LYS A 195 8.44 14.72 -1.79
N ASN A 196 8.14 15.16 -3.00
CA ASN A 196 7.80 14.33 -4.17
C ASN A 196 6.54 13.47 -4.02
N TYR A 197 5.60 13.84 -3.14
CA TYR A 197 4.29 13.20 -3.12
C TYR A 197 3.51 13.53 -4.38
N VAL A 198 2.72 12.57 -4.86
CA VAL A 198 1.61 12.82 -5.77
C VAL A 198 0.46 13.37 -4.96
N ILE A 199 -0.07 14.50 -5.37
CA ILE A 199 -1.23 15.11 -4.76
C ILE A 199 -2.46 14.59 -5.52
N VAL A 200 -3.28 13.78 -4.86
CA VAL A 200 -4.42 13.09 -5.47
C VAL A 200 -5.73 13.76 -5.06
N LYS A 201 -6.48 14.26 -6.04
CA LYS A 201 -7.84 14.79 -5.89
C LYS A 201 -8.87 13.74 -6.36
N TRP A 202 -10.06 14.18 -6.76
CA TRP A 202 -11.14 13.35 -7.28
C TRP A 202 -11.85 14.10 -8.41
N SER A 203 -12.33 13.36 -9.40
CA SER A 203 -13.17 13.89 -10.49
C SER A 203 -14.66 13.72 -10.24
N ALA A 204 -15.05 12.92 -9.24
CA ALA A 204 -16.43 12.69 -8.81
C ALA A 204 -16.51 12.60 -7.29
N ASP A 205 -17.54 13.21 -6.72
CA ASP A 205 -17.85 13.24 -5.28
C ASP A 205 -19.24 12.63 -5.03
N SER A 206 -19.44 11.96 -3.90
CA SER A 206 -20.62 11.11 -3.61
C SER A 206 -21.74 11.82 -2.86
#